data_AF-A0AAU6R2Z3-F1
#
_entry.id   AF-A0AAU6R2Z3-F1
#
_cell.length_a   1.000
_cell.length_b   1.000
_cell.length_c   1.000
_cell.angle_alpha   90.00
_cell.angle_beta   90.00
_cell.angle_gamma   90.00
#
_symmetry.space_group_name_H-M   'P 1'
#
loop_
_entity.id
_entity.type
_entity.pdbx_description
1 polymer ?
#
loop_
_entity_poly.entity_id
_entity_poly.type
_entity_poly.pdbx_seq_one_letter_code
_entity_poly.pdbx_strand_id
1 'polypeptide(L)' 'MNSHIRYKGYEVAPAAQRLPNGLFAANLTIEKTTASQGQAYSFDALDYFFDEEHALAYAFRWGRMWIDSRK' A
#
# COMPACT_ATOMS: atom_id res chain seq x y z
N MET A 1 6.95 -2.54 12.34
CA MET A 1 5.50 -2.47 12.59
C MET A 1 4.80 -2.22 11.26
N ASN A 2 4.12 -3.21 10.68
CA ASN A 2 3.28 -2.95 9.51
C ASN A 2 1.99 -2.31 9.99
N SER A 3 1.88 -0.99 9.81
CA SER A 3 0.70 -0.23 10.20
C SER A 3 -0.40 -0.43 9.16
N HIS A 4 -1.20 -1.47 9.33
CA HIS A 4 -2.43 -1.67 8.57
C HIS A 4 -3.43 -0.57 8.98
N ILE A 5 -3.86 0.24 8.02
CA ILE A 5 -4.75 1.38 8.26
C ILE A 5 -6.10 1.12 7.61
N ARG A 6 -7.18 1.27 8.38
CA ARG A 6 -8.54 1.12 7.84
C ARG A 6 -9.06 2.46 7.33
N TYR A 7 -9.45 2.50 6.06
CA TYR A 7 -9.98 3.68 5.39
C TYR A 7 -11.18 3.33 4.51
N LYS A 8 -12.34 3.94 4.78
CA LYS A 8 -13.59 3.77 4.01
C LYS A 8 -14.02 2.30 3.78
N GLY A 9 -13.80 1.43 4.76
CA GLY A 9 -14.12 0.00 4.66
C GLY A 9 -13.07 -0.84 3.91
N TYR A 10 -11.93 -0.25 3.57
CA TYR A 10 -10.74 -0.94 3.08
C TYR A 10 -9.67 -0.97 4.17
N GLU A 11 -8.89 -2.03 4.21
CA GLU A 11 -7.65 -2.12 4.98
C GLU A 11 -6.49 -1.86 4.02
N VAL A 12 -5.64 -0.90 4.38
CA VAL A 12 -4.53 -0.40 3.56
C VAL A 12 -3.24 -0.78 4.27
N ALA A 13 -2.44 -1.61 3.63
CA ALA A 13 -1.19 -2.14 4.13
C ALA A 13 -0.03 -1.68 3.23
N PRO A 14 0.55 -0.49 3.49
CA PRO A 14 1.78 -0.09 2.81
C PRO A 14 2.95 -0.96 3.28
N ALA A 15 3.81 -1.34 2.34
CA ALA A 15 5.01 -2.10 2.61
C ALA A 15 6.17 -1.53 1.81
N ALA A 16 7.36 -1.52 2.41
CA ALA A 16 8.58 -1.14 1.72
C ALA A 16 9.47 -2.37 1.60
N GLN A 17 9.71 -2.82 0.38
CA GLN A 17 10.56 -3.97 0.11
C GLN A 17 11.95 -3.49 -0.28
N ARG A 18 12.96 -3.81 0.54
CA ARG A 18 14.35 -3.53 0.19
C ARG A 18 14.82 -4.46 -0.94
N LEU A 19 15.36 -3.86 -2.00
CA LEU A 19 15.88 -4.53 -3.18
C LEU A 19 17.40 -4.72 -3.12
N PRO A 20 17.96 -5.66 -3.91
CA PRO A 20 19.41 -5.92 -3.94
C PRO A 20 20.25 -4.73 -4.42
N ASN A 21 19.65 -3.80 -5.16
CA ASN A 21 20.30 -2.59 -5.65
C ASN A 21 20.37 -1.47 -4.59
N GLY A 22 19.86 -1.70 -3.37
CA GLY A 22 19.86 -0.71 -2.29
C GLY A 22 18.66 0.23 -2.27
N LEU A 23 17.71 0.08 -3.21
CA LEU A 23 16.45 0.84 -3.21
C LEU A 23 15.36 0.10 -2.42
N PHE A 24 14.33 0.83 -2.03
CA PHE A 24 13.09 0.34 -1.45
C PHE A 24 11.96 0.45 -2.48
N ALA A 25 11.37 -0.67 -2.85
CA ALA A 25 10.14 -0.68 -3.64
C ALA A 25 8.95 -0.35 -2.73
N ALA A 26 8.15 0.63 -3.15
CA ALA A 26 6.90 0.97 -2.50
C ALA A 26 5.82 -0.03 -2.93
N ASN A 27 5.48 -0.95 -2.05
CA ASN A 27 4.44 -1.95 -2.25
C ASN A 27 3.20 -1.56 -1.44
N LEU A 28 2.04 -2.03 -1.89
CA LEU A 28 0.78 -1.71 -1.26
C LEU A 28 -0.21 -2.85 -1.43
N THR A 29 -0.83 -3.26 -0.32
CA THR A 29 -1.98 -4.15 -0.35
C THR A 29 -3.21 -3.43 0.17
N ILE A 30 -4.33 -3.54 -0.54
CA ILE A 30 -5.62 -2.98 -0.16
C ILE A 30 -6.65 -4.09 -0.12
N GLU A 31 -7.27 -4.31 1.02
CA GLU A 31 -8.24 -5.39 1.23
C GLU A 31 -9.61 -4.81 1.59
N LYS A 32 -10.67 -5.26 0.94
CA LYS A 32 -12.03 -4.82 1.29
C LYS A 32 -12.54 -5.57 2.52
N THR A 33 -12.75 -4.87 3.63
CA THR A 33 -13.13 -5.46 4.93
C THR A 33 -14.60 -5.91 5.00
N THR A 34 -15.46 -5.40 4.12
CA THR A 34 -16.93 -5.52 4.23
C THR A 34 -17.58 -6.56 3.32
N ALA A 35 -16.83 -7.22 2.44
CA ALA A 35 -17.40 -8.20 1.52
C ALA A 35 -17.09 -9.62 2.00
N SER A 36 -18.11 -10.47 2.15
CA SER A 36 -17.98 -11.92 2.43
C SER A 36 -17.13 -12.68 1.40
N GLN A 37 -16.79 -12.04 0.28
CA GLN A 37 -15.69 -12.41 -0.61
C GLN A 37 -14.75 -11.21 -0.71
N GLY A 38 -13.77 -11.15 0.20
CA GLY A 38 -12.84 -10.03 0.33
C GLY A 38 -12.02 -9.87 -0.94
N GLN A 39 -12.25 -8.78 -1.67
CA GLN A 39 -11.42 -8.44 -2.82
C GLN A 39 -10.16 -7.76 -2.29
N ALA A 40 -9.03 -8.44 -2.47
CA ALA A 40 -7.70 -7.91 -2.18
C ALA A 40 -7.04 -7.40 -3.47
N TYR A 41 -6.38 -6.27 -3.37
CA TYR A 41 -5.63 -5.63 -4.44
C TYR A 41 -4.20 -5.46 -3.97
N SER A 42 -3.27 -6.16 -4.61
CA SER A 42 -1.84 -6.00 -4.36
C SER A 42 -1.21 -5.23 -5.50
N PHE A 43 -0.39 -4.25 -5.14
CA PHE A 43 0.39 -3.44 -6.04
C PHE A 43 1.85 -3.55 -5.62
N ASP A 44 2.65 -4.12 -6.50
CA ASP A 44 4.08 -4.28 -6.29
C ASP A 44 4.84 -3.18 -7.02
N ALA A 45 5.84 -2.60 -6.36
CA ALA A 45 6.74 -1.59 -6.90
C ALA A 45 6.01 -0.42 -7.59
N LEU A 46 5.12 0.26 -6.86
CA LEU A 46 4.48 1.50 -7.31
C LEU A 46 5.51 2.56 -7.71
N ASP A 47 6.61 2.63 -6.97
CA ASP A 47 7.78 3.46 -7.26
C ASP A 47 8.98 2.94 -6.43
N TYR A 48 10.18 3.47 -6.67
CA TYR A 48 11.40 3.10 -5.98
C TYR A 48 12.00 4.30 -5.25
N PHE A 49 12.33 4.11 -3.98
CA PHE A 49 12.88 5.16 -3.11
C PHE A 49 14.20 4.74 -2.50
N PHE A 50 15.02 5.70 -2.10
CA PHE A 50 16.26 5.43 -1.36
C PHE A 50 15.99 5.14 0.13
N ASP A 51 14.87 5.62 0.67
CA ASP A 51 14.48 5.45 2.06
C ASP A 51 13.19 4.64 2.21
N GLU A 52 13.16 3.79 3.23
CA GLU A 52 12.00 2.98 3.61
C GLU A 52 10.78 3.84 3.96
N GLU A 53 10.99 4.91 4.74
CA GLU A 53 9.91 5.80 5.20
C GLU A 53 9.25 6.53 4.03
N HIS A 54 10.03 6.94 3.03
CA HIS A 54 9.52 7.56 1.81
C HIS A 54 8.67 6.57 1.01
N ALA A 55 9.12 5.32 0.86
CA ALA A 55 8.36 4.27 0.18
C ALA A 55 7.02 3.98 0.88
N LEU A 56 7.03 3.87 2.22
CA LEU A 56 5.83 3.63 3.01
C LEU A 56 4.84 4.80 2.94
N ALA A 57 5.32 6.04 3.13
CA ALA A 57 4.49 7.23 3.08
C ALA A 57 3.86 7.43 1.70
N TYR A 58 4.63 7.15 0.63
CA TYR A 58 4.14 7.21 -0.73
C TYR A 58 3.07 6.15 -1.00
N ALA A 59 3.34 4.88 -0.69
CA ALA A 59 2.39 3.78 -0.85
C ALA A 59 1.07 4.06 -0.12
N PHE A 60 1.15 4.58 1.11
CA PHE A 60 -0.04 4.96 1.88
C PHE A 60 -0.86 6.07 1.21
N ARG A 61 -0.19 7.15 0.79
CA ARG A 61 -0.88 8.28 0.14
C ARG A 61 -1.53 7.86 -1.17
N TRP A 62 -0.81 7.06 -1.97
CA TRP A 62 -1.32 6.52 -3.22
C TRP A 62 -2.53 5.61 -2.98
N GLY A 63 -2.48 4.72 -1.97
CA GLY A 63 -3.58 3.84 -1.61
C GLY A 63 -4.86 4.57 -1.26
N ARG A 64 -4.77 5.67 -0.52
CA ARG A 64 -5.92 6.53 -0.24
C ARG A 64 -6.52 7.12 -1.51
N MET A 65 -5.70 7.65 -2.42
CA MET A 65 -6.15 8.21 -3.69
C MET A 65 -6.81 7.14 -4.59
N TRP A 66 -6.27 5.93 -4.60
CA TRP A 66 -6.84 4.81 -5.33
C TRP A 66 -8.23 4.44 -4.80
N ILE A 67 -8.40 4.34 -3.48
CA ILE A 67 -9.71 4.09 -2.84
C ILE A 67 -10.69 5.22 -3.17
N ASP A 68 -10.26 6.47 -3.09
CA ASP A 68 -11.09 7.64 -3.41
C ASP A 68 -11.51 7.68 -4.89
N SER A 69 -10.74 7.09 -5.79
CA SER A 69 -11.06 6.99 -7.23
C SER A 69 -12.05 5.87 -7.56
N ARG A 70 -12.29 4.93 -6.63
CA ARG A 70 -13.15 3.75 -6.84
C ARG A 70 -14.65 4.04 -6.57
N LYS A 71 -15.08 5.26 -6.90
CA LYS A 71 -16.44 5.77 -6.69
C LYS A 71 -17.48 5.04 -7.53
#